data_AF-A0AAW5ZSD7-F1
#
_entry.id   AF-A0AAW5ZSD7-F1
#
_cell.length_a   1.000
_cell.length_b   1.000
_cell.length_c   1.000
_cell.angle_alpha   90.00
_cell.angle_beta   90.00
_cell.angle_gamma   90.00
#
_symmetry.space_group_name_H-M   'P 1'
#
loop_
_entity.id
_entity.type
_entity.pdbx_description
1 polymer ?
#
loop_
_entity_poly.entity_id
_entity_poly.type
_entity_poly.pdbx_seq_one_letter_code
_entity_poly.pdbx_strand_id
1 'polypeptide(L)'
;MSLYSKAVYILLGILIGSVGSYVIQQAKTPRVHKLQFPLALSGGTVDSPAGILPKGTSLYYDQAFPEGFVRYRVYVNVEGVKLEAQEVTDPLWIDPLAAFPLERGELHQPARATIEAHP
;
A
#
# COMPACT_ATOMS: atom_id res chain seq x y z
N MET A 1 34.39 -9.88 -39.34
CA MET A 1 33.28 -8.95 -39.04
C MET A 1 33.82 -7.53 -38.98
N SER A 2 33.29 -6.61 -39.80
CA SER A 2 33.73 -5.21 -39.81
C SER A 2 33.31 -4.50 -38.52
N LEU A 3 34.02 -3.43 -38.15
CA LEU A 3 33.69 -2.62 -36.99
C LEU A 3 32.24 -2.10 -37.03
N TYR A 4 31.75 -1.79 -38.23
CA TYR A 4 30.37 -1.36 -38.48
C TYR A 4 29.34 -2.44 -38.11
N SER A 5 29.60 -3.70 -38.50
CA SER A 5 28.70 -4.80 -38.15
C SER A 5 28.59 -4.99 -36.62
N LYS A 6 29.68 -4.81 -35.87
CA LYS A 6 29.66 -4.90 -34.39
C LYS A 6 28.85 -3.75 -33.77
N ALA A 7 29.01 -2.53 -34.27
CA ALA A 7 28.27 -1.37 -33.77
C ALA A 7 26.75 -1.51 -33.96
N VAL A 8 26.33 -2.06 -35.10
CA VAL A 8 24.91 -2.33 -35.37
C VAL A 8 24.32 -3.33 -34.38
N TYR A 9 25.03 -4.43 -34.08
CA TYR A 9 24.54 -5.42 -33.10
C TYR A 9 24.47 -4.87 -31.68
N ILE A 10 25.41 -4.00 -31.27
CA ILE A 10 25.38 -3.35 -29.95
C ILE A 10 24.16 -2.43 -29.84
N LEU A 11 23.91 -1.59 -30.84
CA LEU A 11 22.75 -0.70 -30.87
C LEU A 11 21.43 -1.47 -30.87
N LEU A 12 21.36 -2.56 -31.62
CA LEU A 12 20.18 -3.43 -31.64
C LEU A 12 19.95 -4.08 -30.27
N GLY A 13 21.02 -4.51 -29.58
CA GLY A 13 20.95 -5.07 -28.24
C GLY A 13 20.43 -4.06 -27.20
N ILE A 14 20.89 -2.81 -27.24
CA ILE A 14 20.40 -1.73 -26.35
C ILE A 14 18.93 -1.43 -26.64
N LEU A 15 18.54 -1.37 -27.92
CA LEU A 15 17.16 -1.11 -28.31
C LEU A 15 16.22 -2.23 -27.84
N ILE A 16 16.59 -3.50 -28.07
CA ILE A 16 15.79 -4.64 -27.62
C ILE A 16 15.73 -4.71 -26.08
N GLY A 17 16.87 -4.47 -25.41
CA GLY A 17 16.93 -4.48 -23.95
C GLY A 17 16.07 -3.38 -23.30
N SER A 18 16.08 -2.17 -23.86
CA SER A 18 15.28 -1.05 -23.35
C SER A 18 13.77 -1.26 -23.58
N VAL A 19 13.38 -1.69 -24.77
CA VAL A 19 11.97 -2.02 -25.08
C VAL A 19 11.49 -3.18 -24.21
N GLY A 20 12.28 -4.25 -24.09
CA GLY A 20 11.94 -5.39 -23.24
C GLY A 20 11.77 -5.01 -21.77
N SER A 21 12.69 -4.20 -21.22
CA SER A 21 12.58 -3.69 -19.84
C SER A 21 11.34 -2.83 -19.63
N TYR A 22 11.03 -1.94 -20.59
CA TYR A 22 9.85 -1.08 -20.52
C TYR A 22 8.54 -1.89 -20.50
N VAL A 23 8.44 -2.91 -21.35
CA VAL A 23 7.27 -3.80 -21.40
C VAL A 23 7.12 -4.60 -20.09
N ILE A 24 8.22 -5.14 -19.55
CA ILE A 24 8.19 -5.89 -18.28
C ILE A 24 7.77 -4.99 -17.11
N GLN A 25 8.18 -3.72 -17.10
CA GLN A 25 7.78 -2.77 -16.07
C GLN A 25 6.28 -2.46 -16.14
N GLN A 26 5.70 -2.32 -17.33
CA GLN A 26 4.26 -2.11 -17.50
C GLN A 26 3.41 -3.35 -17.22
N ALA A 27 3.95 -4.56 -17.43
CA ALA A 27 3.20 -5.81 -17.28
C ALA A 27 3.05 -6.29 -15.82
N LYS A 28 3.54 -5.56 -14.82
CA LYS A 28 3.35 -5.94 -13.41
C LYS A 28 1.92 -5.63 -12.98
N THR A 29 1.01 -6.58 -13.19
CA THR A 29 -0.31 -6.56 -12.55
C THR A 29 -0.12 -6.58 -11.02
N PRO A 30 -0.66 -5.58 -10.29
CA PRO A 30 -0.53 -5.55 -8.84
C PRO A 30 -1.22 -6.76 -8.22
N ARG A 31 -0.55 -7.44 -7.30
CA ARG A 31 -1.16 -8.54 -6.53
C ARG A 31 -2.13 -7.92 -5.51
N VAL A 32 -3.33 -8.47 -5.40
CA VAL A 32 -4.35 -7.97 -4.48
C VAL A 32 -4.78 -9.08 -3.55
N HIS A 33 -4.87 -8.77 -2.26
CA HIS A 33 -5.47 -9.63 -1.25
C HIS A 33 -6.78 -9.02 -0.76
N LYS A 34 -7.86 -9.80 -0.76
CA LYS A 34 -9.17 -9.34 -0.26
C LYS A 34 -9.39 -9.91 1.13
N LEU A 35 -9.56 -9.01 2.10
CA LEU A 35 -9.69 -9.38 3.51
C LEU A 35 -10.87 -10.33 3.75
N GLN A 36 -10.59 -11.49 4.35
CA GLN A 36 -11.61 -12.47 4.74
C GLN A 36 -12.18 -12.18 6.13
N PHE A 37 -11.42 -11.48 6.96
CA PHE A 37 -11.77 -11.02 8.31
C PHE A 37 -11.37 -9.55 8.46
N PRO A 38 -11.99 -8.79 9.38
CA PRO A 38 -11.55 -7.44 9.69
C PRO A 38 -10.07 -7.41 10.11
N LEU A 39 -9.38 -6.33 9.78
CA LEU A 39 -7.98 -6.11 10.13
C LEU A 39 -7.89 -4.87 11.01
N ALA A 40 -7.34 -5.02 12.21
CA ALA A 40 -7.08 -3.86 13.06
C ALA A 40 -5.83 -3.14 12.62
N LEU A 41 -5.87 -1.80 12.74
CA LEU A 41 -4.80 -0.87 12.45
C LEU A 41 -4.47 -0.09 13.72
N SER A 42 -3.20 0.03 14.06
CA SER A 42 -2.71 0.99 15.06
C SER A 42 -1.87 2.04 14.37
N GLY A 43 -2.01 3.29 14.79
CA GLY A 43 -1.03 4.34 14.45
C GLY A 43 0.36 3.98 14.97
N GLY A 44 1.40 4.57 14.37
CA GLY A 44 2.79 4.36 14.81
C GLY A 44 3.13 5.02 16.15
N THR A 45 2.17 5.74 16.76
CA THR A 45 2.29 6.31 18.12
C THR A 45 1.46 5.52 19.13
N VAL A 46 1.98 5.38 20.35
CA VAL A 46 1.42 4.54 21.44
C VAL A 46 -0.02 4.91 21.82
N ASP A 47 -0.44 6.15 21.58
CA ASP A 47 -1.76 6.66 21.96
C ASP A 47 -2.77 6.73 20.79
N SER A 48 -2.41 6.21 19.60
CA SER A 48 -3.31 6.22 18.46
C SER A 48 -4.45 5.21 18.64
N PRO A 49 -5.73 5.63 18.60
CA PRO A 49 -6.85 4.70 18.72
C PRO A 49 -6.82 3.69 17.56
N ALA A 50 -7.07 2.42 17.89
CA ALA A 50 -7.07 1.36 16.89
C ALA A 50 -8.21 1.56 15.89
N GLY A 51 -7.89 1.66 14.60
CA GLY A 51 -8.84 1.63 13.51
C GLY A 51 -9.12 0.19 13.05
N ILE A 52 -10.19 -0.02 12.29
CA ILE A 52 -10.52 -1.33 11.72
C ILE A 52 -10.77 -1.19 10.21
N LEU A 53 -10.06 -1.97 9.41
CA LEU A 53 -10.43 -2.22 8.03
C LEU A 53 -11.48 -3.33 7.98
N PRO A 54 -12.64 -3.07 7.34
CA PRO A 54 -13.69 -4.07 7.27
C PRO A 54 -13.28 -5.26 6.39
N LYS A 55 -13.92 -6.41 6.66
CA LYS A 55 -13.90 -7.56 5.75
C LYS A 55 -14.27 -7.11 4.33
N GLY A 56 -13.56 -7.64 3.34
CA GLY A 56 -13.76 -7.29 1.93
C GLY A 56 -12.93 -6.12 1.44
N THR A 57 -12.18 -5.42 2.31
CA THR A 57 -11.20 -4.41 1.88
C THR A 57 -10.13 -5.06 1.00
N SER A 58 -9.76 -4.37 -0.08
CA SER A 58 -8.70 -4.79 -0.99
C SER A 58 -7.36 -4.20 -0.58
N LEU A 59 -6.41 -5.07 -0.26
CA LEU A 59 -5.03 -4.73 0.06
C LEU A 59 -4.16 -4.98 -1.18
N TYR A 60 -3.61 -3.92 -1.75
CA TYR A 60 -2.73 -3.99 -2.91
C TYR A 60 -1.31 -4.22 -2.44
N TYR A 61 -0.67 -5.30 -2.88
CA TYR A 61 0.71 -5.60 -2.52
C TYR A 61 1.63 -4.49 -3.02
N ASP A 62 2.44 -3.92 -2.12
CA ASP A 62 3.47 -2.94 -2.45
C ASP A 62 4.83 -3.63 -2.54
N GLN A 63 5.35 -4.08 -1.39
CA GLN A 63 6.64 -4.75 -1.31
C GLN A 63 6.77 -5.59 -0.02
N ALA A 64 7.69 -6.54 -0.06
CA ALA A 64 8.14 -7.32 1.09
C ALA A 64 9.52 -6.83 1.54
N PHE A 65 9.72 -6.75 2.84
CA PHE A 65 10.94 -6.28 3.47
C PHE A 65 11.77 -7.46 4.01
N PRO A 66 13.11 -7.39 3.99
CA PRO A 66 13.98 -8.47 4.48
C PRO A 66 13.79 -8.78 5.97
N GLU A 67 13.26 -7.84 6.75
CA GLU A 67 12.92 -7.96 8.17
C GLU A 67 11.67 -8.84 8.42
N GLY A 68 10.99 -9.29 7.37
CA GLY A 68 9.89 -10.27 7.46
C GLY A 68 8.48 -9.68 7.45
N PHE A 69 8.32 -8.37 7.27
CA PHE A 69 7.02 -7.74 7.08
C PHE A 69 6.73 -7.40 5.62
N VAL A 70 5.43 -7.34 5.29
CA VAL A 70 4.94 -6.99 3.95
C VAL A 70 4.10 -5.73 4.06
N ARG A 71 4.35 -4.77 3.17
CA ARG A 71 3.55 -3.55 3.08
C ARG A 71 2.50 -3.68 1.99
N TYR A 72 1.31 -3.20 2.32
CA TYR A 72 0.18 -3.11 1.41
C TYR A 72 -0.26 -1.66 1.28
N ARG A 73 -0.83 -1.30 0.13
CA ARG A 73 -1.54 -0.04 -0.12
C ARG A 73 -3.04 -0.26 -0.03
N VAL A 74 -3.73 0.71 0.54
CA VAL A 74 -5.19 0.82 0.51
C VAL A 74 -5.52 2.16 -0.14
N TYR A 75 -6.42 2.14 -1.11
CA TYR A 75 -6.92 3.36 -1.75
C TYR A 75 -8.31 3.66 -1.18
N VAL A 76 -8.49 4.89 -0.70
CA VAL A 76 -9.75 5.36 -0.13
C VAL A 76 -10.19 6.57 -0.90
N ASN A 77 -11.42 6.54 -1.40
CA ASN A 77 -12.07 7.70 -1.98
C ASN A 77 -12.80 8.43 -0.85
N VAL A 78 -12.59 9.75 -0.74
CA VAL A 78 -13.24 10.60 0.26
C VAL A 78 -14.17 11.55 -0.48
N GLU A 79 -15.46 11.49 -0.16
CA GLU A 79 -16.50 12.32 -0.75
C GLU A 79 -16.97 13.38 0.25
N GLY A 80 -17.22 14.60 -0.23
CA GLY A 80 -17.86 15.67 0.57
C GLY A 80 -16.97 16.35 1.62
N VAL A 81 -15.74 15.87 1.84
CA VAL A 81 -14.78 16.47 2.78
C VAL A 81 -13.48 16.80 2.07
N LYS A 82 -13.00 18.05 2.24
CA LYS A 82 -11.67 18.45 1.79
C LYS A 82 -10.67 18.11 2.89
N LEU A 83 -9.75 17.21 2.58
CA LEU A 83 -8.60 16.94 3.45
C LEU A 83 -7.55 18.02 3.22
N GLU A 84 -7.06 18.65 4.29
CA GLU A 84 -5.95 19.59 4.19
C GLU A 84 -4.65 18.82 3.97
N ALA A 85 -3.94 19.17 2.90
CA ALA A 85 -2.63 18.58 2.61
C ALA A 85 -1.57 19.31 3.42
N GLN A 86 -0.71 18.55 4.10
CA GLN A 86 0.50 19.07 4.72
C GLN A 86 1.69 18.81 3.80
N GLU A 87 2.57 19.80 3.66
CA GLU A 87 3.83 19.59 2.97
C GLU A 87 4.69 18.60 3.76
N VAL A 88 5.21 17.59 3.05
CA VAL A 88 6.12 16.61 3.62
C VAL A 88 7.46 17.30 3.87
N THR A 89 7.76 17.61 5.13
CA THR A 89 8.99 18.29 5.54
C THR A 89 10.21 17.37 5.62
N ASP A 90 10.00 16.05 5.72
CA ASP A 90 11.06 15.03 5.70
C ASP A 90 10.81 14.01 4.57
N PRO A 91 11.73 13.81 3.62
CA PRO A 91 11.62 12.79 2.57
C PRO A 91 11.45 11.35 3.10
N LEU A 92 11.81 11.10 4.36
CA LEU A 92 11.66 9.84 5.06
C LEU A 92 10.44 9.82 5.99
N TRP A 93 9.53 10.79 5.89
CA TRP A 93 8.30 10.83 6.67
C TRP A 93 7.37 9.70 6.28
N ILE A 94 7.64 8.53 6.84
CA ILE A 94 6.84 7.32 6.73
C ILE A 94 6.51 6.95 8.17
N ASP A 95 5.27 7.23 8.57
CA ASP A 95 4.70 6.73 9.82
C ASP A 95 3.70 5.61 9.47
N PRO A 96 4.18 4.37 9.24
CA PRO A 96 3.34 3.30 8.75
C PRO A 96 2.42 2.81 9.86
N LEU A 97 1.15 2.60 9.53
CA LEU A 97 0.22 1.93 10.43
C LEU A 97 0.65 0.47 10.64
N ALA A 98 0.67 0.03 11.90
CA ALA A 98 0.83 -1.37 12.24
C ALA A 98 -0.51 -2.09 12.04
N ALA A 99 -0.48 -3.32 11.53
CA ALA A 99 -1.68 -4.10 11.29
C ALA A 99 -1.60 -5.47 11.97
N PHE A 100 -2.71 -5.90 12.57
CA PHE A 100 -2.82 -7.19 13.25
C PHE A 100 -4.20 -7.81 12.99
N PRO A 101 -4.26 -9.15 12.81
CA PRO A 101 -5.52 -9.84 12.62
C PRO A 101 -6.36 -9.76 13.90
N LEU A 102 -7.65 -9.46 13.76
CA LEU A 102 -8.61 -9.59 14.86
C LEU A 102 -9.15 -11.01 14.88
N GLU A 103 -9.14 -11.65 16.05
CA GLU A 103 -9.77 -12.96 16.22
C GLU A 103 -11.30 -12.84 16.26
N ARG A 104 -12.01 -13.92 15.90
CA ARG A 104 -13.49 -13.94 15.84
C ARG A 104 -14.15 -13.50 17.15
N GLY A 105 -13.49 -13.72 18.29
CA GLY A 105 -13.99 -13.37 19.63
C GLY A 105 -13.75 -11.91 20.06
N GLU A 106 -12.91 -11.16 19.34
CA GLU A 106 -12.52 -9.79 19.72
C GLU A 106 -13.46 -8.72 19.15
N LEU A 107 -14.41 -9.10 18.30
CA LEU A 107 -15.32 -8.20 17.58
C LEU A 107 -16.59 -7.82 18.36
N HIS A 108 -16.71 -8.21 19.63
CA HIS A 108 -17.90 -7.93 20.46
C HIS A 108 -17.90 -6.53 21.09
N GLN A 109 -17.75 -5.48 20.28
CA GLN A 109 -18.23 -4.15 20.64
C GLN A 109 -18.43 -3.32 19.37
N PRO A 110 -19.66 -3.17 18.86
CA PRO A 110 -19.93 -2.16 17.86
C PRO A 110 -19.66 -0.80 18.52
N ALA A 111 -18.84 0.03 17.86
CA ALA A 111 -18.64 1.42 18.21
C ALA A 111 -20.01 2.14 18.19
N ARG A 112 -20.70 2.12 19.33
CA ARG A 112 -21.79 3.03 19.61
C ARG A 112 -21.13 4.38 19.83
N ALA A 113 -21.18 5.22 18.80
CA ALA A 113 -21.09 6.65 18.99
C ALA A 113 -22.29 7.06 19.84
N THR A 114 -22.12 7.01 21.16
CA THR A 114 -23.03 7.64 22.10
C THR A 114 -22.78 9.13 21.99
N ILE A 115 -23.56 9.81 21.16
CA ILE A 115 -23.78 11.24 21.35
C ILE A 115 -24.71 11.34 22.56
N GLU A 116 -24.12 11.38 23.76
CA GLU A 116 -24.82 11.90 24.92
C GLU A 116 -24.94 13.41 24.74
N ALA A 117 -26.11 13.84 24.26
CA ALA A 117 -26.60 15.15 24.63
C ALA A 117 -27.10 15.05 26.08
N HIS A 118 -26.52 15.84 26.97
CA HIS A 118 -27.05 16.19 28.28
C HIS A 118 -26.69 17.65 28.56
N PRO A 119 -27.52 18.43 29.28
CA PRO A 119 -28.93 18.25 29.65
C PRO A 119 -29.89 19.21 28.93
#